data_AF-A0A238KQ91-F1
#
_entry.id   AF-A0A238KQ91-F1
#
_cell.length_a   1.000
_cell.length_b   1.000
_cell.length_c   1.000
_cell.angle_alpha   90.00
_cell.angle_beta   90.00
_cell.angle_gamma   90.00
#
_symmetry.space_group_name_H-M   'P 1'
#
loop_
_entity.id
_entity.type
_entity.pdbx_description
1 polymer ?
#
loop_
_entity_poly.entity_id
_entity_poly.type
_entity_poly.pdbx_seq_one_letter_code
_entity_poly.pdbx_strand_id
1 'polypeptide(L)'
;MFLSSTLKKCTILAVLSLSACVAPTDPKSTQQITTAPAARNALVVDSGSNVSNPIVTANFRGGGGSWEGTGSILFRYVAIERNGEIHVCGAYTAQGSNNIRRLSREVMQAASVSANGETIMRNMRFFREASSATMSRRLVGIETSCRSTGRASGTVALETLIVQTRSGRYRVDG
;
A
#
# COMPACT_ATOMS: atom_id res chain seq x y z
N MET A 1 21.03 -31.48 -44.82
CA MET A 1 20.58 -30.41 -45.74
C MET A 1 20.60 -29.10 -44.98
N PHE A 2 21.36 -28.14 -45.52
CA PHE A 2 21.58 -26.75 -45.10
C PHE A 2 20.24 -25.96 -45.08
N LEU A 3 20.02 -24.84 -44.37
CA LEU A 3 20.69 -23.53 -44.29
C LEU A 3 20.27 -22.82 -42.96
N SER A 4 21.15 -22.15 -42.19
CA SER A 4 21.58 -20.73 -42.29
C SER A 4 20.42 -19.71 -42.20
N SER A 5 20.43 -18.55 -41.52
CA SER A 5 21.39 -17.82 -40.69
C SER A 5 20.77 -16.45 -40.29
N THR A 6 21.10 -15.93 -39.11
CA THR A 6 21.28 -14.49 -38.71
C THR A 6 20.30 -13.39 -39.16
N LEU A 7 19.81 -12.57 -38.22
CA LEU A 7 19.65 -11.13 -38.49
C LEU A 7 19.85 -10.21 -37.25
N LYS A 8 20.95 -9.45 -37.34
CA LYS A 8 21.17 -8.02 -37.02
C LYS A 8 20.96 -7.45 -35.60
N LYS A 9 22.12 -7.16 -35.02
CA LYS A 9 22.48 -6.06 -34.11
C LYS A 9 21.75 -4.75 -34.44
N CYS A 10 21.28 -4.04 -33.41
CA CYS A 10 21.15 -2.59 -33.44
C CYS A 10 21.92 -2.02 -32.25
N THR A 11 23.13 -1.55 -32.56
CA THR A 11 24.01 -0.78 -31.70
C THR A 11 23.50 0.65 -31.63
N ILE A 12 23.28 1.21 -30.44
CA ILE A 12 23.23 2.67 -30.27
C ILE A 12 24.26 3.03 -29.20
N LEU A 13 25.31 3.71 -29.68
CA LEU A 13 26.40 4.31 -28.93
C LEU A 13 25.97 5.68 -28.38
N ALA A 14 26.27 5.88 -27.09
CA ALA A 14 26.81 7.05 -26.41
C ALA A 14 26.49 8.47 -26.92
N VAL A 15 26.04 9.33 -26.00
CA VAL A 15 26.54 10.71 -25.89
C VAL A 15 26.87 11.00 -24.43
N LEU A 16 28.16 11.27 -24.19
CA LEU A 16 28.70 11.87 -22.98
C LEU A 16 28.31 13.35 -22.90
N SER A 17 27.95 13.83 -21.72
CA SER A 17 28.12 15.24 -21.36
C SER A 17 28.76 15.34 -19.98
N LEU A 18 30.03 15.74 -20.01
CA LEU A 18 30.89 16.05 -18.87
C LEU A 18 30.71 17.53 -18.45
N SER A 19 30.85 17.74 -17.14
CA SER A 19 31.47 18.92 -16.50
C SER A 19 30.72 20.26 -16.50
N ALA A 20 30.23 20.64 -15.31
CA ALA A 20 30.43 21.98 -14.77
C ALA A 20 30.69 21.89 -13.26
N CYS A 21 31.96 22.04 -12.89
CA CYS A 21 32.42 22.32 -11.53
C CYS A 21 32.09 23.78 -11.21
N VAL A 22 31.46 24.06 -10.07
CA VAL A 22 31.58 25.36 -9.41
C VAL A 22 31.99 25.08 -7.96
N ALA A 23 33.16 25.60 -7.63
CA ALA A 23 33.82 25.49 -6.34
C ALA A 23 33.27 26.59 -5.36
N PRO A 24 33.63 26.52 -4.06
CA PRO A 24 32.87 27.08 -2.95
C PRO A 24 33.25 28.53 -2.62
N THR A 25 32.34 29.24 -1.97
CA THR A 25 32.63 30.50 -1.25
C THR A 25 32.10 30.43 0.17
N ASP A 26 33.02 30.35 1.11
CA ASP A 26 32.96 30.78 2.52
C ASP A 26 34.20 31.69 2.73
N PRO A 27 34.39 32.46 3.82
CA PRO A 27 33.51 32.90 4.92
C PRO A 27 33.67 34.41 5.27
N LYS A 28 32.79 34.99 6.11
CA LYS A 28 33.05 36.03 7.16
C LYS A 28 31.71 36.54 7.71
N SER A 29 31.37 36.24 8.97
CA SER A 29 31.77 36.97 10.18
C SER A 29 30.69 37.98 10.61
N THR A 30 30.04 37.73 11.76
CA THR A 30 30.00 38.62 12.93
C THR A 30 28.82 38.22 13.84
N GLN A 31 29.16 37.95 15.10
CA GLN A 31 28.23 37.69 16.21
C GLN A 31 27.48 38.97 16.59
N GLN A 32 26.22 38.86 17.03
CA GLN A 32 25.74 39.71 18.12
C GLN A 32 24.64 39.03 18.92
N ILE A 33 25.01 38.65 20.15
CA ILE A 33 24.10 38.32 21.24
C ILE A 33 23.62 39.65 21.81
N THR A 34 22.31 39.85 21.93
CA THR A 34 21.75 40.88 22.81
C THR A 34 20.45 40.36 23.42
N THR A 35 20.51 40.19 24.75
CA THR A 35 19.48 40.09 25.79
C THR A 35 18.01 40.39 25.45
N ALA A 36 17.12 39.43 25.75
CA ALA A 36 16.07 39.50 26.79
C ALA A 36 14.97 38.43 26.56
N PRO A 37 14.40 37.80 27.61
CA PRO A 37 13.52 36.65 27.49
C PRO A 37 12.08 37.11 27.29
N ALA A 38 11.51 36.84 26.12
CA ALA A 38 10.07 36.93 25.91
C ALA A 38 9.63 35.75 25.05
N ALA A 39 8.90 34.85 25.71
CA ALA A 39 8.02 33.82 25.16
C ALA A 39 8.27 33.50 23.67
N ARG A 40 9.23 32.62 23.39
CA ARG A 40 9.21 31.91 22.12
C ARG A 40 7.95 31.05 22.14
N ASN A 41 6.97 31.48 21.34
CA ASN A 41 5.84 30.69 20.92
C ASN A 41 6.31 29.24 20.77
N ALA A 42 5.88 28.39 21.70
CA ALA A 42 6.05 26.97 21.57
C ALA A 42 5.53 26.63 20.18
N LEU A 43 6.39 26.01 19.36
CA LEU A 43 5.92 25.32 18.18
C LEU A 43 4.81 24.41 18.67
N VAL A 44 3.57 24.77 18.32
CA VAL A 44 2.45 23.86 18.38
C VAL A 44 2.82 22.78 17.37
N VAL A 45 3.47 21.73 17.85
CA VAL A 45 3.47 20.46 17.18
C VAL A 45 2.01 20.05 17.22
N ASP A 46 1.29 20.35 16.13
CA ASP A 46 -0.02 19.79 15.85
C ASP A 46 0.17 18.29 15.59
N SER A 47 0.45 17.54 16.65
CA SER A 47 0.41 16.09 16.72
C SER A 47 -1.06 15.64 16.81
N GLY A 48 -1.88 16.18 15.92
CA GLY A 48 -3.33 16.12 16.02
C GLY A 48 -4.01 16.10 14.66
N SER A 49 -3.31 15.72 13.59
CA SER A 49 -4.01 15.32 12.37
C SER A 49 -4.86 14.10 12.71
N ASN A 50 -6.17 14.29 12.84
CA ASN A 50 -7.16 13.23 12.80
C ASN A 50 -7.03 12.59 11.41
N VAL A 51 -6.07 11.68 11.24
CA VAL A 51 -5.84 11.02 9.96
C VAL A 51 -6.97 10.00 9.78
N SER A 52 -8.07 10.48 9.22
CA SER A 52 -9.20 9.67 8.82
C SER A 52 -8.73 8.55 7.90
N ASN A 53 -9.35 7.38 8.01
CA ASN A 53 -9.02 6.28 7.13
C ASN A 53 -9.61 6.58 5.74
N PRO A 54 -8.89 6.23 4.66
CA PRO A 54 -9.34 6.55 3.32
C PRO A 54 -10.64 5.80 3.01
N ILE A 55 -11.52 6.47 2.26
CA ILE A 55 -12.75 5.88 1.75
C ILE A 55 -12.46 5.12 0.46
N VAL A 56 -12.99 3.90 0.33
CA VAL A 56 -12.83 3.10 -0.88
C VAL A 56 -13.39 3.84 -2.09
N THR A 57 -12.55 4.02 -3.11
CA THR A 57 -12.94 4.56 -4.43
C THR A 57 -12.85 3.47 -5.50
N ALA A 58 -13.34 3.77 -6.71
CA ALA A 58 -13.27 2.84 -7.84
C ALA A 58 -11.83 2.46 -8.22
N ASN A 59 -10.87 3.37 -7.95
CA ASN A 59 -9.45 3.25 -8.30
C ASN A 59 -8.64 2.40 -7.31
N PHE A 60 -9.24 2.03 -6.17
CA PHE A 60 -8.54 1.16 -5.22
C PHE A 60 -8.28 -0.19 -5.86
N ARG A 61 -7.10 -0.74 -5.61
CA ARG A 61 -6.78 -2.10 -6.04
C ARG A 61 -7.71 -3.06 -5.33
N GLY A 62 -7.86 -4.26 -5.87
CA GLY A 62 -8.74 -5.24 -5.26
C GLY A 62 -8.68 -6.58 -5.94
N GLY A 63 -9.39 -7.50 -5.32
CA GLY A 63 -9.53 -8.86 -5.79
C GLY A 63 -10.73 -9.50 -5.13
N GLY A 64 -10.88 -10.79 -5.35
CA GLY A 64 -12.00 -11.55 -4.83
C GLY A 64 -12.03 -12.93 -5.45
N GLY A 65 -13.06 -13.67 -5.08
CA GLY A 65 -13.28 -15.02 -5.56
C GLY A 65 -14.71 -15.45 -5.31
N SER A 66 -15.08 -16.54 -5.94
CA SER A 66 -16.34 -17.22 -5.68
C SER A 66 -16.06 -18.57 -5.05
N TRP A 67 -16.97 -19.01 -4.19
CA TRP A 67 -16.94 -20.33 -3.60
C TRP A 67 -17.58 -21.34 -4.55
N GLU A 68 -17.22 -22.62 -4.40
CA GLU A 68 -17.92 -23.71 -5.08
C GLU A 68 -19.38 -23.74 -4.61
N GLY A 69 -20.33 -23.60 -5.54
CA GLY A 69 -21.74 -23.40 -5.23
C GLY A 69 -22.12 -21.91 -5.15
N THR A 70 -22.61 -21.46 -3.98
CA THR A 70 -23.09 -20.08 -3.80
C THR A 70 -22.23 -19.29 -2.83
N GLY A 71 -21.77 -18.13 -3.29
CA GLY A 71 -21.17 -17.11 -2.44
C GLY A 71 -19.88 -16.55 -3.03
N SER A 72 -19.52 -15.37 -2.57
CA SER A 72 -18.34 -14.66 -3.08
C SER A 72 -17.72 -13.78 -2.00
N ILE A 73 -16.45 -13.48 -2.20
CA ILE A 73 -15.70 -12.49 -1.44
C ILE A 73 -15.17 -11.44 -2.41
N LEU A 74 -15.22 -10.18 -1.97
CA LEU A 74 -14.63 -9.04 -2.65
C LEU A 74 -13.84 -8.23 -1.64
N PHE A 75 -12.63 -7.81 -2.00
CA PHE A 75 -11.85 -6.87 -1.20
C PHE A 75 -11.29 -5.74 -2.06
N ARG A 76 -11.11 -4.57 -1.43
CA ARG A 76 -10.46 -3.39 -2.00
C ARG A 76 -9.43 -2.87 -1.02
N TYR A 77 -8.32 -2.37 -1.54
CA TYR A 77 -7.23 -1.85 -0.73
C TYR A 77 -6.46 -0.74 -1.44
N VAL A 78 -5.76 0.05 -0.64
CA VAL A 78 -4.78 1.04 -1.06
C VAL A 78 -3.61 1.01 -0.07
N ALA A 79 -2.41 1.29 -0.56
CA ALA A 79 -1.27 1.57 0.30
C ALA A 79 -1.07 3.08 0.37
N ILE A 80 -0.84 3.60 1.56
CA ILE A 80 -0.60 5.03 1.81
C ILE A 80 0.64 5.20 2.68
N GLU A 81 1.23 6.37 2.59
CA GLU A 81 2.21 6.82 3.56
C GLU A 81 1.51 7.53 4.73
N ARG A 82 1.89 7.18 5.95
CA ARG A 82 1.43 7.86 7.18
C ARG A 82 2.56 7.80 8.20
N ASN A 83 2.91 8.94 8.79
CA ASN A 83 3.98 9.05 9.80
C ASN A 83 5.32 8.45 9.34
N GLY A 84 5.66 8.61 8.05
CA GLY A 84 6.89 8.07 7.47
C GLY A 84 6.89 6.55 7.30
N GLU A 85 5.77 5.86 7.52
CA GLU A 85 5.61 4.42 7.33
C GLU A 85 4.58 4.10 6.25
N ILE A 86 4.72 2.92 5.65
CA ILE A 86 3.76 2.38 4.70
C ILE A 86 2.63 1.71 5.48
N HIS A 87 1.41 2.19 5.27
CA HIS A 87 0.18 1.59 5.78
C HIS A 87 -0.60 0.95 4.64
N VAL A 88 -1.17 -0.23 4.93
CA VAL A 88 -2.13 -0.88 4.03
C VAL A 88 -3.52 -0.68 4.61
N CYS A 89 -4.39 -0.09 3.81
CA CYS A 89 -5.76 0.22 4.18
C CYS A 89 -6.72 -0.57 3.29
N GLY A 90 -7.70 -1.25 3.88
CA GLY A 90 -8.63 -2.04 3.09
C GLY A 90 -9.97 -2.31 3.74
N ALA A 91 -10.88 -2.77 2.90
CA ALA A 91 -12.19 -3.26 3.26
C ALA A 91 -12.50 -4.52 2.45
N TYR A 92 -13.33 -5.40 2.99
CA TYR A 92 -13.84 -6.56 2.29
C TYR A 92 -15.32 -6.80 2.60
N THR A 93 -16.00 -7.49 1.69
CA THR A 93 -17.37 -7.95 1.88
C THR A 93 -17.50 -9.38 1.38
N ALA A 94 -18.46 -10.10 1.93
CA ALA A 94 -18.79 -11.45 1.54
C ALA A 94 -20.30 -11.57 1.32
N GLN A 95 -20.70 -12.26 0.26
CA GLN A 95 -22.08 -12.59 -0.04
C GLN A 95 -22.26 -14.10 0.07
N GLY A 96 -23.33 -14.55 0.73
CA GLY A 96 -23.63 -15.96 0.94
C GLY A 96 -24.10 -16.25 2.36
N SER A 97 -24.11 -17.52 2.73
CA SER A 97 -24.50 -17.99 4.06
C SER A 97 -23.52 -17.55 5.16
N ASN A 98 -23.88 -17.74 6.43
CA ASN A 98 -22.99 -17.45 7.57
C ASN A 98 -21.66 -18.21 7.48
N ASN A 99 -21.65 -19.44 6.94
CA ASN A 99 -20.44 -20.21 6.73
C ASN A 99 -19.53 -19.56 5.69
N ILE A 100 -20.10 -19.01 4.61
CA ILE A 100 -19.35 -18.25 3.60
C ILE A 100 -18.71 -17.01 4.22
N ARG A 101 -19.41 -16.33 5.13
CA ARG A 101 -18.86 -15.17 5.84
C ARG A 101 -17.69 -15.56 6.74
N ARG A 102 -17.78 -16.70 7.44
CA ARG A 102 -16.66 -17.26 8.24
C ARG A 102 -15.48 -17.64 7.35
N LEU A 103 -15.72 -18.38 6.26
CA LEU A 103 -14.69 -18.73 5.28
C LEU A 103 -14.01 -17.50 4.69
N SER A 104 -14.75 -16.44 4.40
CA SER A 104 -14.20 -15.19 3.88
C SER A 104 -13.26 -14.52 4.88
N ARG A 105 -13.56 -14.62 6.18
CA ARG A 105 -12.64 -14.16 7.24
C ARG A 105 -11.35 -14.97 7.26
N GLU A 106 -11.42 -16.29 7.06
CA GLU A 106 -10.26 -17.18 6.94
C GLU A 106 -9.43 -16.88 5.69
N VAL A 107 -10.07 -16.54 4.56
CA VAL A 107 -9.38 -16.04 3.36
C VAL A 107 -8.57 -14.80 3.69
N MET A 108 -9.17 -13.81 4.35
CA MET A 108 -8.47 -12.59 4.75
C MET A 108 -7.37 -12.87 5.80
N GLN A 109 -7.53 -13.90 6.65
CA GLN A 109 -6.49 -14.33 7.58
C GLN A 109 -5.26 -14.89 6.88
N ALA A 110 -5.49 -15.74 5.88
CA ALA A 110 -4.43 -16.35 5.09
C ALA A 110 -3.82 -15.37 4.08
N ALA A 111 -4.48 -14.25 3.79
CA ALA A 111 -4.00 -13.24 2.86
C ALA A 111 -2.74 -12.52 3.37
N SER A 112 -1.91 -12.11 2.43
CA SER A 112 -0.66 -11.40 2.66
C SER A 112 -0.50 -10.21 1.74
N VAL A 113 0.38 -9.29 2.11
CA VAL A 113 0.86 -8.20 1.24
C VAL A 113 2.28 -8.53 0.82
N SER A 114 2.52 -8.49 -0.48
CA SER A 114 3.85 -8.63 -1.06
C SER A 114 4.31 -7.36 -1.74
N ALA A 115 5.61 -7.08 -1.66
CA ALA A 115 6.30 -6.07 -2.46
C ALA A 115 7.49 -6.74 -3.15
N ASN A 116 7.65 -6.55 -4.46
CA ASN A 116 8.75 -7.14 -5.23
C ASN A 116 8.92 -8.66 -5.01
N GLY A 117 7.82 -9.39 -4.81
CA GLY A 117 7.82 -10.83 -4.54
C GLY A 117 8.08 -11.24 -3.08
N GLU A 118 8.50 -10.32 -2.20
CA GLU A 118 8.68 -10.59 -0.77
C GLU A 118 7.39 -10.31 0.00
N THR A 119 7.00 -11.20 0.92
CA THR A 119 5.89 -10.97 1.83
C THR A 119 6.31 -10.01 2.95
N ILE A 120 5.67 -8.83 3.02
CA ILE A 120 5.99 -7.80 4.03
C ILE A 120 4.92 -7.68 5.13
N MET A 121 3.72 -8.20 4.91
CA MET A 121 2.64 -8.22 5.90
C MET A 121 1.80 -9.48 5.70
N ARG A 122 1.30 -10.05 6.80
CA ARG A 122 0.38 -11.20 6.79
C ARG A 122 -0.88 -10.84 7.56
N ASN A 123 -1.94 -11.62 7.35
CA ASN A 123 -3.21 -11.51 8.05
C ASN A 123 -3.92 -10.17 7.82
N MET A 124 -4.72 -10.13 6.75
CA MET A 124 -5.54 -8.99 6.36
C MET A 124 -6.92 -8.98 7.06
N ARG A 125 -7.13 -9.76 8.14
CA ARG A 125 -8.40 -9.73 8.92
C ARG A 125 -8.72 -8.35 9.50
N PHE A 126 -7.73 -7.47 9.63
CA PHE A 126 -7.94 -6.11 10.10
C PHE A 126 -8.71 -5.24 9.11
N PHE A 127 -8.80 -5.64 7.83
CA PHE A 127 -9.62 -4.92 6.84
C PHE A 127 -11.05 -4.78 7.35
N ARG A 128 -11.67 -3.63 7.07
CA ARG A 128 -13.05 -3.38 7.48
C ARG A 128 -13.97 -4.39 6.80
N GLU A 129 -14.69 -5.19 7.58
CA GLU A 129 -15.77 -6.02 7.05
C GLU A 129 -17.00 -5.13 6.80
N ALA A 130 -17.45 -5.09 5.55
CA ALA A 130 -18.64 -4.35 5.13
C ALA A 130 -19.82 -5.29 4.90
N SER A 131 -21.03 -4.75 5.07
CA SER A 131 -22.28 -5.46 4.77
C SER A 131 -22.29 -6.03 3.35
N SER A 132 -22.91 -7.19 3.15
CA SER A 132 -23.07 -7.82 1.83
C SER A 132 -23.82 -6.95 0.83
N ALA A 133 -24.65 -6.00 1.30
CA ALA A 133 -25.31 -5.00 0.47
C ALA A 133 -24.32 -4.11 -0.31
N THR A 134 -23.05 -4.08 0.10
CA THR A 134 -21.99 -3.31 -0.57
C THR A 134 -21.36 -4.03 -1.76
N MET A 135 -21.73 -5.29 -1.99
CA MET A 135 -21.20 -6.10 -3.09
C MET A 135 -21.50 -5.48 -4.45
N SER A 136 -22.74 -5.02 -4.69
CA SER A 136 -23.17 -4.40 -5.95
C SER A 136 -22.40 -3.12 -6.28
N ARG A 137 -22.10 -2.30 -5.26
CA ARG A 137 -21.28 -1.09 -5.37
C ARG A 137 -19.78 -1.33 -5.24
N ARG A 138 -19.34 -2.60 -5.23
CA ARG A 138 -17.94 -3.01 -5.16
C ARG A 138 -17.15 -2.31 -4.03
N LEU A 139 -17.76 -2.16 -2.86
CA LEU A 139 -17.24 -1.47 -1.66
C LEU A 139 -17.05 0.05 -1.77
N VAL A 140 -17.37 0.69 -2.90
CA VAL A 140 -17.18 2.15 -3.05
C VAL A 140 -17.98 2.91 -1.99
N GLY A 141 -17.34 3.87 -1.32
CA GLY A 141 -17.93 4.65 -0.23
C GLY A 141 -17.83 4.01 1.15
N ILE A 142 -17.09 2.91 1.29
CA ILE A 142 -16.81 2.29 2.59
C ILE A 142 -15.50 2.83 3.16
N GLU A 143 -15.53 3.25 4.43
CA GLU A 143 -14.31 3.59 5.17
C GLU A 143 -13.46 2.33 5.40
N THR A 144 -12.16 2.45 5.13
CA THR A 144 -11.21 1.35 5.32
C THR A 144 -10.72 1.24 6.76
N SER A 145 -10.11 0.10 7.07
CA SER A 145 -9.24 -0.04 8.25
C SER A 145 -7.79 -0.13 7.78
N CYS A 146 -6.89 0.56 8.47
CA CYS A 146 -5.48 0.65 8.12
C CYS A 146 -4.58 -0.04 9.14
N ARG A 147 -3.47 -0.62 8.68
CA ARG A 147 -2.41 -1.14 9.54
C ARG A 147 -1.04 -0.81 8.95
N SER A 148 -0.08 -0.44 9.81
CA SER A 148 1.31 -0.25 9.40
C SER A 148 1.94 -1.59 9.00
N THR A 149 2.73 -1.56 7.93
CA THR A 149 3.60 -2.66 7.50
C THR A 149 4.91 -2.72 8.30
N GLY A 150 5.21 -1.69 9.10
CA GLY A 150 6.51 -1.51 9.76
C GLY A 150 7.65 -1.16 8.79
N ARG A 151 7.36 -0.92 7.51
CA ARG A 151 8.33 -0.48 6.52
C ARG A 151 8.31 1.03 6.40
N ALA A 152 9.49 1.65 6.42
CA ALA A 152 9.63 3.07 6.14
C ALA A 152 9.17 3.41 4.72
N SER A 153 8.50 4.53 4.59
CA SER A 153 8.21 5.20 3.33
C SER A 153 9.49 5.37 2.50
N GLY A 154 9.37 5.34 1.17
CA GLY A 154 10.51 5.41 0.25
C GLY A 154 11.34 4.12 0.10
N THR A 155 11.25 3.17 1.04
CA THR A 155 11.95 1.87 0.91
C THR A 155 11.29 0.94 -0.12
N VAL A 156 9.96 1.05 -0.25
CA VAL A 156 9.14 0.24 -1.15
C VAL A 156 8.18 1.15 -1.89
N ALA A 157 8.14 1.03 -3.22
CA ALA A 157 7.22 1.79 -4.04
C ALA A 157 5.77 1.29 -3.85
N LEU A 158 4.85 2.19 -3.52
CA LEU A 158 3.49 1.85 -3.08
C LEU A 158 2.69 1.07 -4.13
N GLU A 159 2.94 1.34 -5.41
CA GLU A 159 2.32 0.68 -6.56
C GLU A 159 2.69 -0.80 -6.69
N THR A 160 3.85 -1.21 -6.14
CA THR A 160 4.30 -2.60 -6.16
C THR A 160 3.60 -3.47 -5.13
N LEU A 161 2.88 -2.87 -4.17
CA LEU A 161 2.23 -3.56 -3.07
C LEU A 161 0.98 -4.29 -3.52
N ILE A 162 1.03 -5.62 -3.50
CA ILE A 162 -0.08 -6.49 -3.91
C ILE A 162 -0.60 -7.24 -2.69
N VAL A 163 -1.91 -7.13 -2.42
CA VAL A 163 -2.60 -8.06 -1.52
C VAL A 163 -2.90 -9.34 -2.29
N GLN A 164 -2.42 -10.47 -1.78
CA GLN A 164 -2.59 -11.79 -2.36
C GLN A 164 -3.45 -12.65 -1.43
N THR A 165 -4.48 -13.26 -2.00
CA THR A 165 -5.26 -14.31 -1.34
C THR A 165 -4.79 -15.67 -1.84
N ARG A 166 -4.72 -16.65 -0.94
CA ARG A 166 -4.44 -18.03 -1.35
C ARG A 166 -5.65 -18.62 -2.09
N SER A 167 -5.41 -19.36 -3.16
CA SER A 167 -6.44 -20.19 -3.79
C SER A 167 -6.48 -21.58 -3.14
N GLY A 168 -7.67 -22.18 -3.07
CA GLY A 168 -7.84 -23.57 -2.65
C GLY A 168 -8.90 -23.76 -1.58
N ARG A 169 -8.81 -24.88 -0.86
CA ARG A 169 -9.79 -25.26 0.16
C ARG A 169 -9.49 -24.57 1.49
N TYR A 170 -10.52 -23.95 2.05
CA TYR A 170 -10.51 -23.35 3.38
C TYR A 170 -11.40 -24.19 4.31
N ARG A 171 -10.97 -24.38 5.55
CA ARG A 171 -11.75 -25.02 6.60
C ARG A 171 -12.14 -23.97 7.64
N VAL A 172 -13.35 -24.07 8.15
CA VAL A 172 -13.79 -23.29 9.32
C VAL A 172 -13.77 -24.26 10.48
N ASP A 173 -12.92 -24.00 11.46
CA ASP A 173 -12.96 -24.76 12.71
C ASP A 173 -14.22 -24.34 13.47
N GLY A 174 -15.00 -25.34 13.89
CA GLY A 174 -16.36 -25.19 14.44
C GLY A 174 -16.40 -24.55 15.82
#